data_AF-A0A7S1GVW7-F1
#
_entry.id   AF-A0A7S1GVW7-F1
#
_cell.length_a   1.000
_cell.length_b   1.000
_cell.length_c   1.000
_cell.angle_alpha   90.00
_cell.angle_beta   90.00
_cell.angle_gamma   90.00
#
_symmetry.space_group_name_H-M   'P 1'
#
loop_
_entity.id
_entity.type
_entity.pdbx_description
1 polymer ?
#
loop_
_entity_poly.entity_id
_entity_poly.type
_entity_poly.pdbx_seq_one_letter_code
_entity_poly.pdbx_strand_id
1 'polypeptide(L)'
;ILVLDPKERPSAFQVLKELDEYRTKRRLLEAEKVAMVSQKVSQLDLDKVSFVISGDLVSRKGLSVDTVWLETFVRNLISAKDPKALDYLTSIQYIAAKAFAGGLHALLRELVDAAAVLALPPGALKTVEGARRFVGKHLTVLDKPPMPSAVFQLAIQEPADSPVCRGAAEFSQHFAAVEWRNKPQEIGACVMRLDFDKEARGVAFSPDGKLLASASGNVV
;
A
#
# COMPACT_ATOMS: atom_id res chain seq x y z
N ILE A 1 -18.00 42.09 -1.06
CA ILE A 1 -19.19 41.49 -0.42
C ILE A 1 -20.33 41.64 -1.43
N LEU A 2 -20.68 40.58 -2.15
CA LEU A 2 -21.85 40.59 -3.03
C LEU A 2 -23.09 40.46 -2.15
N VAL A 3 -23.85 41.53 -2.00
CA VAL A 3 -25.12 41.55 -1.28
C VAL A 3 -26.20 41.12 -2.27
N LEU A 4 -26.67 39.88 -2.15
CA LEU A 4 -27.81 39.37 -2.92
C LEU A 4 -29.11 40.04 -2.45
N ASP A 5 -29.98 40.39 -3.40
CA ASP A 5 -31.30 40.97 -3.15
C ASP A 5 -32.12 40.06 -2.21
N PRO A 6 -32.75 40.59 -1.14
CA PRO A 6 -33.58 39.81 -0.22
C PRO A 6 -34.69 38.99 -0.90
N LYS A 7 -35.14 39.37 -2.09
CA LYS A 7 -36.14 38.64 -2.88
C LYS A 7 -35.58 37.46 -3.68
N GLU A 8 -34.26 37.38 -3.84
CA GLU A 8 -33.56 36.33 -4.57
C GLU A 8 -32.91 35.28 -3.65
N ARG A 9 -33.13 35.38 -2.33
CA ARG A 9 -32.59 34.38 -1.39
C ARG A 9 -33.39 33.08 -1.52
N PRO A 10 -32.77 31.98 -1.98
CA PRO A 10 -33.43 30.68 -1.95
C PRO A 10 -33.81 30.37 -0.51
N SER A 11 -35.03 29.85 -0.32
CA SER A 11 -35.47 29.41 1.00
C SER A 11 -34.49 28.38 1.57
N ALA A 12 -34.31 28.34 2.90
CA ALA A 12 -33.45 27.35 3.55
C ALA A 12 -33.80 25.91 3.11
N PHE A 13 -35.06 25.66 2.78
CA PHE A 13 -35.56 24.39 2.25
C PHE A 13 -35.04 24.09 0.83
N GLN A 14 -34.96 25.08 -0.05
CA GLN A 14 -34.38 24.94 -1.39
C GLN A 14 -32.86 24.69 -1.32
N VAL A 15 -32.15 25.42 -0.46
CA VAL A 15 -30.70 25.22 -0.27
C VAL A 15 -30.39 23.82 0.24
N LEU A 16 -31.18 23.30 1.19
CA LEU A 16 -31.01 21.93 1.70
C LEU A 16 -31.29 20.89 0.62
N LYS A 17 -32.31 21.09 -0.22
CA LYS A 17 -32.63 20.20 -1.33
C LYS A 17 -31.51 20.16 -2.38
N GLU A 18 -30.98 21.32 -2.76
CA GLU A 18 -29.84 21.42 -3.68
C GLU A 18 -28.58 20.77 -3.12
N LEU A 19 -28.32 20.91 -1.81
CA LEU A 19 -27.21 20.26 -1.13
C LEU A 19 -27.35 18.72 -1.13
N ASP A 20 -28.56 18.21 -0.96
CA ASP A 20 -28.81 16.77 -0.94
C ASP A 20 -28.73 16.17 -2.35
N GLU A 21 -29.24 16.88 -3.36
CA GLU A 21 -29.05 16.53 -4.78
C GLU A 21 -27.57 16.56 -5.18
N TYR A 22 -26.81 17.55 -4.71
CA TYR A 22 -25.37 17.64 -4.95
C TYR A 22 -24.61 16.48 -4.29
N ARG A 23 -24.92 16.15 -3.02
CA ARG A 23 -24.33 15.01 -2.31
C ARG A 23 -24.64 13.69 -3.00
N THR A 24 -25.85 13.53 -3.51
CA THR A 24 -26.29 12.33 -4.22
C THR A 24 -25.57 12.20 -5.56
N LYS A 25 -25.50 13.27 -6.35
CA LYS A 25 -24.72 13.31 -7.61
C LYS A 25 -23.24 13.01 -7.36
N ARG A 26 -22.66 13.57 -6.29
CA ARG A 26 -21.27 13.31 -5.92
C ARG A 26 -21.03 11.85 -5.55
N ARG A 27 -21.93 11.22 -4.77
CA ARG A 27 -21.85 9.79 -4.43
C ARG A 27 -21.96 8.89 -5.66
N LEU A 28 -22.86 9.22 -6.59
CA LEU A 28 -22.99 8.49 -7.86
C LEU A 28 -21.73 8.60 -8.72
N LEU A 29 -21.16 9.79 -8.81
CA LEU A 29 -19.95 10.05 -9.60
C LEU A 29 -18.70 9.41 -8.97
N GLU A 30 -18.62 9.35 -7.63
CA GLU A 30 -17.61 8.58 -6.91
C GLU A 30 -17.82 7.07 -7.10
N ALA A 31 -19.05 6.57 -7.06
CA ALA A 31 -19.37 5.16 -7.30
C ALA A 31 -19.06 4.71 -8.74
N GLU A 32 -19.39 5.54 -9.75
CA GLU A 32 -19.03 5.28 -11.15
C GLU A 32 -17.51 5.28 -11.37
N LYS A 33 -16.78 6.21 -10.73
CA LYS A 33 -15.31 6.19 -10.75
C LYS A 33 -14.76 4.92 -10.11
N VAL A 34 -15.28 4.51 -8.97
CA VAL A 34 -14.87 3.27 -8.30
C VAL A 34 -15.18 2.04 -9.17
N ALA A 35 -16.36 2.01 -9.83
CA ALA A 35 -16.74 0.92 -10.74
C ALA A 35 -15.85 0.85 -11.98
N MET A 36 -15.57 2.01 -12.62
CA MET A 36 -14.70 2.10 -13.79
C MET A 36 -13.26 1.69 -13.45
N VAL A 37 -12.77 2.09 -12.27
CA VAL A 37 -11.44 1.67 -11.85
C VAL A 37 -11.44 0.19 -11.50
N SER A 38 -12.44 -0.31 -10.74
CA SER A 38 -12.57 -1.75 -10.43
C SER A 38 -12.61 -2.62 -11.68
N GLN A 39 -13.28 -2.19 -12.75
CA GLN A 39 -13.33 -2.90 -14.04
C GLN A 39 -11.97 -2.89 -14.77
N LYS A 40 -11.24 -1.77 -14.72
CA LYS A 40 -9.85 -1.70 -15.21
C LYS A 40 -8.93 -2.61 -14.39
N VAL A 41 -9.21 -2.83 -13.10
CA VAL A 41 -8.35 -3.68 -12.27
C VAL A 41 -8.53 -5.16 -12.53
N SER A 42 -9.74 -5.63 -12.83
CA SER A 42 -9.97 -7.03 -13.22
C SER A 42 -9.29 -7.42 -14.54
N GLN A 43 -8.88 -6.43 -15.36
CA GLN A 43 -8.12 -6.63 -16.60
C GLN A 43 -6.60 -6.48 -16.41
N LEU A 44 -6.16 -6.07 -15.22
CA LEU A 44 -4.75 -5.93 -14.83
C LEU A 44 -4.15 -7.25 -14.31
N ASP A 45 -4.97 -8.29 -14.26
CA ASP A 45 -4.77 -9.56 -13.59
C ASP A 45 -3.78 -10.47 -14.35
N LEU A 46 -2.83 -11.05 -13.61
CA LEU A 46 -1.86 -12.07 -14.02
C LEU A 46 -0.72 -11.66 -14.99
N ASP A 47 -1.00 -10.95 -16.09
CA ASP A 47 0.04 -10.67 -17.12
C ASP A 47 1.08 -9.65 -16.66
N LYS A 48 0.70 -8.66 -15.83
CA LYS A 48 1.66 -7.71 -15.24
C LYS A 48 2.39 -8.27 -14.01
N VAL A 49 1.80 -9.28 -13.37
CA VAL A 49 2.36 -9.95 -12.20
C VAL A 49 3.49 -10.89 -12.61
N SER A 50 3.24 -11.72 -13.63
CA SER A 50 4.26 -12.57 -14.24
C SER A 50 5.42 -11.73 -14.82
N PHE A 51 5.14 -10.48 -15.23
CA PHE A 51 6.14 -9.49 -15.69
C PHE A 51 7.04 -8.93 -14.57
N VAL A 52 6.49 -8.66 -13.37
CA VAL A 52 7.29 -8.25 -12.21
C VAL A 52 8.14 -9.42 -11.69
N ILE A 53 7.62 -10.65 -11.75
CA ILE A 53 8.31 -11.85 -11.26
C ILE A 53 9.48 -12.27 -12.18
N SER A 54 9.30 -12.20 -13.50
CA SER A 54 10.35 -12.58 -14.47
C SER A 54 11.51 -11.59 -14.54
N GLY A 55 11.36 -10.41 -13.93
CA GLY A 55 12.27 -9.28 -14.06
C GLY A 55 12.37 -8.71 -15.48
N ASP A 56 11.44 -9.10 -16.35
CA ASP A 56 11.44 -8.79 -17.78
C ASP A 56 10.70 -7.48 -18.07
N LEU A 57 10.87 -6.46 -17.21
CA LEU A 57 10.20 -5.16 -17.31
C LEU A 57 10.57 -4.36 -18.56
N VAL A 58 11.53 -4.86 -19.35
CA VAL A 58 12.13 -4.14 -20.49
C VAL A 58 11.85 -4.81 -21.84
N SER A 59 11.47 -6.11 -21.92
CA SER A 59 11.54 -6.81 -23.23
C SER A 59 10.22 -7.05 -23.98
N ARG A 60 9.04 -6.94 -23.37
CA ARG A 60 7.78 -6.98 -24.15
C ARG A 60 7.35 -5.57 -24.56
N LYS A 61 7.62 -5.23 -25.82
CA LYS A 61 7.16 -4.00 -26.52
C LYS A 61 5.77 -3.55 -26.04
N GLY A 62 5.71 -2.53 -25.19
CA GLY A 62 4.50 -1.73 -24.94
C GLY A 62 3.81 -1.85 -23.56
N LEU A 63 4.30 -2.67 -22.61
CA LEU A 63 3.71 -2.76 -21.27
C LEU A 63 4.54 -1.98 -20.25
N SER A 64 4.16 -0.72 -19.98
CA SER A 64 4.67 0.04 -18.84
C SER A 64 3.80 -0.20 -17.60
N VAL A 65 4.43 -0.21 -16.42
CA VAL A 65 3.71 -0.12 -15.16
C VAL A 65 3.12 1.29 -15.06
N ASP A 66 1.80 1.39 -14.94
CA ASP A 66 1.11 2.67 -14.76
C ASP A 66 1.33 3.15 -13.32
N THR A 67 2.36 4.00 -13.14
CA THR A 67 2.77 4.52 -11.84
C THR A 67 1.72 5.44 -11.22
N VAL A 68 1.00 6.21 -12.05
CA VAL A 68 -0.07 7.10 -11.58
C VAL A 68 -1.21 6.29 -10.98
N TRP A 69 -1.59 5.19 -11.63
CA TRP A 69 -2.56 4.25 -11.09
C TRP A 69 -2.06 3.63 -9.78
N LEU A 70 -0.82 3.14 -9.73
CA LEU A 70 -0.25 2.57 -8.51
C LEU A 70 -0.27 3.55 -7.33
N GLU A 71 0.00 4.83 -7.57
CA GLU A 71 0.05 5.85 -6.53
C GLU A 71 -1.32 6.27 -6.00
N THR A 72 -2.33 6.32 -6.86
CA THR A 72 -3.61 6.97 -6.52
C THR A 72 -4.74 6.01 -6.27
N PHE A 73 -4.72 4.83 -6.89
CA PHE A 73 -5.85 3.92 -6.89
C PHE A 73 -6.22 3.41 -5.49
N VAL A 74 -5.27 2.79 -4.80
CA VAL A 74 -5.54 2.20 -3.47
C VAL A 74 -5.87 3.29 -2.45
N ARG A 75 -5.27 4.48 -2.55
CA ARG A 75 -5.66 5.63 -1.71
C ARG A 75 -7.11 6.06 -1.92
N ASN A 76 -7.58 6.04 -3.17
CA ASN A 76 -8.98 6.35 -3.46
C ASN A 76 -9.91 5.27 -2.89
N LEU A 77 -9.54 3.98 -2.95
CA LEU A 77 -10.31 2.91 -2.31
C LEU A 77 -10.36 3.09 -0.78
N ILE A 78 -9.22 3.37 -0.14
CA ILE A 78 -9.16 3.64 1.31
C ILE A 78 -10.06 4.84 1.66
N SER A 79 -9.96 5.93 0.90
CA SER A 79 -10.75 7.15 1.12
C SER A 79 -12.25 6.89 0.96
N ALA A 80 -12.63 6.04 0.00
CA ALA A 80 -14.01 5.60 -0.22
C ALA A 80 -14.49 4.55 0.81
N LYS A 81 -13.61 4.11 1.71
CA LYS A 81 -13.85 3.00 2.66
C LYS A 81 -14.20 1.68 1.97
N ASP A 82 -13.66 1.45 0.77
CA ASP A 82 -13.90 0.23 0.02
C ASP A 82 -12.99 -0.90 0.54
N PRO A 83 -13.55 -2.02 1.04
CA PRO A 83 -12.77 -3.14 1.55
C PRO A 83 -11.85 -3.78 0.51
N LYS A 84 -12.10 -3.61 -0.80
CA LYS A 84 -11.22 -4.09 -1.88
C LYS A 84 -9.81 -3.54 -1.78
N ALA A 85 -9.58 -2.43 -1.07
CA ALA A 85 -8.24 -1.92 -0.82
C ALA A 85 -7.33 -3.01 -0.19
N LEU A 86 -7.90 -3.90 0.62
CA LEU A 86 -7.16 -4.95 1.32
C LEU A 86 -6.58 -6.00 0.38
N ASP A 87 -7.31 -6.35 -0.68
CA ASP A 87 -6.89 -7.33 -1.68
C ASP A 87 -5.59 -6.88 -2.34
N TYR A 88 -5.44 -5.57 -2.58
CA TYR A 88 -4.20 -4.98 -3.10
C TYR A 88 -3.14 -4.83 -2.02
N LEU A 89 -3.47 -4.20 -0.88
CA LEU A 89 -2.49 -3.88 0.15
C LEU A 89 -1.76 -5.10 0.73
N THR A 90 -2.43 -6.25 0.74
CA THR A 90 -1.91 -7.50 1.31
C THR A 90 -1.41 -8.48 0.24
N SER A 91 -1.58 -8.15 -1.04
CA SER A 91 -1.08 -8.94 -2.17
C SER A 91 0.43 -8.77 -2.32
N ILE A 92 1.14 -9.90 -2.41
CA ILE A 92 2.60 -9.89 -2.66
C ILE A 92 2.94 -9.25 -4.00
N GLN A 93 2.06 -9.39 -4.98
CA GLN A 93 2.18 -8.84 -6.32
C GLN A 93 2.13 -7.31 -6.29
N TYR A 94 1.17 -6.75 -5.57
CA TYR A 94 1.05 -5.30 -5.42
C TYR A 94 2.22 -4.72 -4.62
N ILE A 95 2.66 -5.41 -3.56
CA ILE A 95 3.87 -5.05 -2.81
C ILE A 95 5.08 -5.01 -3.75
N ALA A 96 5.25 -6.03 -4.60
CA ALA A 96 6.35 -6.09 -5.55
C ALA A 96 6.29 -4.97 -6.60
N ALA A 97 5.09 -4.68 -7.13
CA ALA A 97 4.90 -3.58 -8.07
C ALA A 97 5.22 -2.22 -7.43
N LYS A 98 4.81 -1.98 -6.18
CA LYS A 98 5.16 -0.78 -5.41
C LYS A 98 6.66 -0.71 -5.13
N ALA A 99 7.31 -1.81 -4.76
CA ALA A 99 8.75 -1.87 -4.58
C ALA A 99 9.49 -1.44 -5.85
N PHE A 100 9.12 -2.03 -6.98
CA PHE A 100 9.74 -1.71 -8.26
C PHE A 100 9.52 -0.25 -8.69
N ALA A 101 8.35 0.31 -8.38
CA ALA A 101 8.03 1.71 -8.66
C ALA A 101 8.62 2.72 -7.65
N GLY A 102 9.40 2.27 -6.64
CA GLY A 102 9.92 3.15 -5.58
C GLY A 102 8.85 3.68 -4.61
N GLY A 103 7.69 3.02 -4.56
CA GLY A 103 6.50 3.45 -3.85
C GLY A 103 6.31 2.85 -2.45
N LEU A 104 7.32 2.24 -1.83
CA LEU A 104 7.15 1.52 -0.56
C LEU A 104 6.81 2.42 0.63
N HIS A 105 7.37 3.63 0.67
CA HIS A 105 7.02 4.60 1.70
C HIS A 105 5.55 5.01 1.64
N ALA A 106 5.02 5.17 0.41
CA ALA A 106 3.60 5.42 0.19
C ALA A 106 2.75 4.20 0.58
N LEU A 107 3.18 2.98 0.23
CA LEU A 107 2.51 1.75 0.62
C LEU A 107 2.44 1.58 2.16
N LEU A 108 3.53 1.87 2.88
CA LEU A 108 3.55 1.82 4.34
C LEU A 108 2.51 2.78 4.95
N ARG A 109 2.36 3.97 4.36
CA ARG A 109 1.30 4.92 4.77
C ARG A 109 -0.08 4.38 4.45
N GLU A 110 -0.29 3.86 3.24
CA GLU A 110 -1.56 3.27 2.81
C GLU A 110 -1.99 2.10 3.73
N LEU A 111 -1.06 1.27 4.19
CA LEU A 111 -1.32 0.20 5.17
C LEU A 111 -1.76 0.73 6.53
N VAL A 112 -1.14 1.82 7.01
CA VAL A 112 -1.53 2.48 8.27
C VAL A 112 -2.90 3.13 8.13
N ASP A 113 -3.14 3.85 7.04
CA ASP A 113 -4.41 4.52 6.77
C ASP A 113 -5.55 3.50 6.64
N ALA A 114 -5.32 2.38 5.94
CA ALA A 114 -6.30 1.31 5.80
C ALA A 114 -6.70 0.72 7.17
N ALA A 115 -5.72 0.42 8.03
CA ALA A 115 -5.97 -0.09 9.37
C ALA A 115 -6.81 0.88 10.23
N ALA A 116 -6.62 2.20 10.04
CA ALA A 116 -7.34 3.23 10.77
C ALA A 116 -8.74 3.53 10.20
N VAL A 117 -8.92 3.45 8.88
CA VAL A 117 -10.11 3.96 8.18
C VAL A 117 -11.14 2.86 7.88
N LEU A 118 -10.71 1.64 7.58
CA LEU A 118 -11.56 0.59 7.00
C LEU A 118 -12.34 -0.25 8.01
N ALA A 119 -12.29 0.06 9.32
CA ALA A 119 -12.98 -0.69 10.38
C ALA A 119 -12.82 -2.22 10.24
N LEU A 120 -11.55 -2.66 10.21
CA LEU A 120 -11.19 -4.02 9.83
C LEU A 120 -11.56 -5.06 10.91
N PRO A 121 -12.06 -6.25 10.51
CA PRO A 121 -12.16 -7.36 11.44
C PRO A 121 -10.76 -7.80 11.90
N PRO A 122 -10.63 -8.43 13.09
CA PRO A 122 -9.33 -8.77 13.68
C PRO A 122 -8.40 -9.57 12.76
N GLY A 123 -8.96 -10.51 11.98
CA GLY A 123 -8.20 -11.30 11.01
C GLY A 123 -7.60 -10.46 9.89
N ALA A 124 -8.38 -9.52 9.33
CA ALA A 124 -7.91 -8.63 8.27
C ALA A 124 -6.89 -7.61 8.80
N LEU A 125 -7.08 -7.12 10.03
CA LEU A 125 -6.11 -6.25 10.69
C LEU A 125 -4.75 -6.96 10.85
N LYS A 126 -4.76 -8.21 11.33
CA LYS A 126 -3.53 -9.03 11.44
C LYS A 126 -2.84 -9.20 10.08
N THR A 127 -3.59 -9.36 8.99
CA THR A 127 -3.03 -9.46 7.64
C THR A 127 -2.36 -8.16 7.20
N VAL A 128 -3.01 -7.01 7.41
CA VAL A 128 -2.45 -5.68 7.10
C VAL A 128 -1.21 -5.39 7.95
N GLU A 129 -1.24 -5.74 9.24
CA GLU A 129 -0.07 -5.61 10.13
C GLU A 129 1.08 -6.52 9.70
N GLY A 130 0.79 -7.74 9.26
CA GLY A 130 1.76 -8.67 8.69
C GLY A 130 2.43 -8.11 7.44
N ALA A 131 1.64 -7.55 6.51
CA ALA A 131 2.17 -6.88 5.31
C ALA A 131 3.02 -5.66 5.68
N ARG A 132 2.55 -4.80 6.60
CA ARG A 132 3.29 -3.63 7.09
C ARG A 132 4.62 -4.03 7.72
N ARG A 133 4.61 -5.07 8.53
CA ARG A 133 5.79 -5.63 9.18
C ARG A 133 6.80 -6.14 8.15
N PHE A 134 6.34 -6.90 7.16
CA PHE A 134 7.19 -7.41 6.09
C PHE A 134 7.87 -6.26 5.32
N VAL A 135 7.08 -5.30 4.83
CA VAL A 135 7.60 -4.15 4.08
C VAL A 135 8.54 -3.32 4.96
N GLY A 136 8.17 -3.03 6.21
CA GLY A 136 8.98 -2.22 7.12
C GLY A 136 10.29 -2.90 7.52
N LYS A 137 10.28 -4.20 7.79
CA LYS A 137 11.48 -4.97 8.15
C LYS A 137 12.51 -5.01 7.02
N HIS A 138 12.04 -5.12 5.78
CA HIS A 138 12.89 -5.27 4.59
C HIS A 138 13.01 -4.00 3.76
N LEU A 139 12.52 -2.86 4.27
CA LEU A 139 12.41 -1.60 3.53
C LEU A 139 13.72 -1.23 2.82
N THR A 140 14.84 -1.37 3.51
CA THR A 140 16.16 -0.93 3.02
C THR A 140 16.65 -1.77 1.84
N VAL A 141 16.26 -3.05 1.78
CA VAL A 141 16.51 -3.93 0.64
C VAL A 141 15.48 -3.70 -0.47
N LEU A 142 14.22 -3.52 -0.11
CA LEU A 142 13.11 -3.46 -1.07
C LEU A 142 12.94 -2.09 -1.74
N ASP A 143 13.42 -1.00 -1.14
CA ASP A 143 13.36 0.36 -1.71
C ASP A 143 14.30 0.51 -2.92
N LYS A 144 15.37 -0.30 -2.94
CA LYS A 144 16.29 -0.45 -4.07
C LYS A 144 16.58 -1.93 -4.28
N PRO A 145 15.59 -2.70 -4.77
CA PRO A 145 15.71 -4.14 -4.84
C PRO A 145 16.82 -4.51 -5.83
N PRO A 146 17.77 -5.38 -5.45
CA PRO A 146 18.86 -5.78 -6.35
C PRO A 146 18.33 -6.56 -7.57
N MET A 147 17.13 -7.13 -7.45
CA MET A 147 16.42 -7.79 -8.52
C MET A 147 14.90 -7.82 -8.25
N PRO A 148 14.05 -7.88 -9.29
CA PRO A 148 12.59 -7.88 -9.11
C PRO A 148 12.05 -9.05 -8.26
N SER A 149 12.70 -10.22 -8.31
CA SER A 149 12.32 -11.39 -7.50
C SER A 149 12.67 -11.25 -6.01
N ALA A 150 13.43 -10.23 -5.59
CA ALA A 150 13.85 -10.06 -4.20
C ALA A 150 12.67 -10.00 -3.21
N VAL A 151 11.56 -9.36 -3.62
CA VAL A 151 10.33 -9.27 -2.83
C VAL A 151 9.78 -10.67 -2.53
N PHE A 152 9.67 -11.52 -3.57
CA PHE A 152 9.18 -12.88 -3.44
C PHE A 152 10.14 -13.75 -2.64
N GLN A 153 11.45 -13.65 -2.94
CA GLN A 153 12.50 -14.38 -2.26
C GLN A 153 12.56 -14.07 -0.76
N LEU A 154 12.32 -12.82 -0.34
CA LEU A 154 12.24 -12.44 1.08
C LEU A 154 10.93 -12.89 1.71
N ALA A 155 9.81 -12.77 1.00
CA ALA A 155 8.49 -13.14 1.51
C ALA A 155 8.39 -14.64 1.81
N ILE A 156 8.96 -15.52 0.97
CA ILE A 156 9.02 -16.96 1.25
C ILE A 156 9.86 -17.32 2.48
N GLN A 157 10.65 -16.39 3.04
CA GLN A 157 11.40 -16.60 4.30
C GLN A 157 10.67 -16.10 5.54
N GLU A 158 9.51 -15.46 5.40
CA GLU A 158 8.66 -15.14 6.55
C GLU A 158 8.03 -16.42 7.12
N PRO A 159 7.53 -16.42 8.38
CA PRO A 159 6.83 -17.57 8.96
C PRO A 159 5.75 -18.14 8.02
N ALA A 160 5.52 -19.45 8.04
CA ALA A 160 4.63 -20.12 7.09
C ALA A 160 3.16 -19.65 7.22
N ASP A 161 2.76 -19.21 8.41
CA ASP A 161 1.43 -18.62 8.66
C ASP A 161 1.33 -17.14 8.25
N SER A 162 2.42 -16.55 7.76
CA SER A 162 2.43 -15.18 7.25
C SER A 162 1.68 -15.09 5.91
N PRO A 163 0.78 -14.10 5.74
CA PRO A 163 0.05 -13.92 4.48
C PRO A 163 0.98 -13.64 3.30
N VAL A 164 2.07 -12.91 3.50
CA VAL A 164 3.04 -12.65 2.43
C VAL A 164 3.82 -13.89 2.04
N CYS A 165 4.09 -14.81 2.99
CA CYS A 165 4.73 -16.09 2.68
C CYS A 165 3.82 -16.97 1.84
N ARG A 166 2.54 -17.10 2.21
CA ARG A 166 1.55 -17.87 1.43
C ARG A 166 1.39 -17.31 0.03
N GLY A 167 1.20 -15.99 -0.08
CA GLY A 167 1.08 -15.32 -1.38
C GLY A 167 2.32 -15.50 -2.25
N ALA A 168 3.53 -15.44 -1.67
CA ALA A 168 4.76 -15.63 -2.42
C ALA A 168 5.00 -17.09 -2.85
N ALA A 169 4.56 -18.06 -2.03
CA ALA A 169 4.73 -19.48 -2.32
C ALA A 169 3.99 -19.91 -3.61
N GLU A 170 2.87 -19.26 -3.94
CA GLU A 170 2.16 -19.49 -5.21
C GLU A 170 3.03 -19.18 -6.44
N PHE A 171 4.06 -18.35 -6.28
CA PHE A 171 4.95 -17.92 -7.35
C PHE A 171 6.32 -18.61 -7.34
N SER A 172 6.59 -19.53 -6.39
CA SER A 172 7.90 -20.15 -6.23
C SER A 172 8.34 -20.99 -7.44
N GLN A 173 7.39 -21.43 -8.28
CA GLN A 173 7.68 -22.14 -9.53
C GLN A 173 8.22 -21.23 -10.65
N HIS A 174 8.09 -19.90 -10.51
CA HIS A 174 8.46 -18.93 -11.55
C HIS A 174 9.86 -18.35 -11.38
N PHE A 175 10.56 -18.67 -10.29
CA PHE A 175 11.93 -18.24 -10.05
C PHE A 175 12.71 -19.28 -9.26
N ALA A 176 14.03 -19.29 -9.40
CA ALA A 176 14.89 -20.14 -8.59
C ALA A 176 14.94 -19.62 -7.14
N ALA A 177 13.99 -20.07 -6.33
CA ALA A 177 13.89 -19.71 -4.93
C ALA A 177 14.94 -20.45 -4.09
N VAL A 178 15.63 -19.73 -3.21
CA VAL A 178 16.43 -20.36 -2.14
C VAL A 178 15.52 -20.57 -0.94
N GLU A 179 15.35 -21.80 -0.46
CA GLU A 179 14.48 -22.10 0.67
C GLU A 179 15.26 -22.28 1.97
N TRP A 180 14.93 -21.50 3.00
CA TRP A 180 15.43 -21.74 4.36
C TRP A 180 14.54 -22.73 5.10
N ARG A 181 14.87 -24.02 4.99
CA ARG A 181 14.07 -25.13 5.55
C ARG A 181 13.81 -25.05 7.06
N ASN A 182 14.77 -24.52 7.82
CA ASN A 182 14.69 -24.40 9.28
C ASN A 182 14.50 -22.94 9.73
N LYS A 183 13.76 -22.14 8.95
CA LYS A 183 13.50 -20.73 9.30
C LYS A 183 12.67 -20.62 10.59
N PRO A 184 12.96 -19.63 11.46
CA PRO A 184 12.13 -19.34 12.63
C PRO A 184 10.67 -19.11 12.23
N GLN A 185 9.73 -19.73 12.95
CA GLN A 185 8.30 -19.51 12.77
C GLN A 185 7.75 -18.43 13.71
N GLU A 186 8.53 -18.03 14.70
CA GLU A 186 8.16 -16.93 15.57
C GLU A 186 8.25 -15.62 14.79
N ILE A 187 7.21 -14.80 14.96
CA ILE A 187 7.22 -13.43 14.46
C ILE A 187 8.30 -12.68 15.27
N GLY A 188 9.39 -12.29 14.61
CA GLY A 188 10.48 -11.55 15.25
C GLY A 188 10.01 -10.24 15.88
N ALA A 189 10.85 -9.54 16.65
CA ALA A 189 10.46 -8.28 17.29
C ALA A 189 10.50 -7.06 16.34
N CYS A 190 11.40 -7.05 15.34
CA CYS A 190 11.61 -5.92 14.43
C CYS A 190 10.41 -5.67 13.48
N VAL A 191 9.69 -4.57 13.66
CA VAL A 191 8.55 -4.17 12.82
C VAL A 191 8.97 -3.27 11.66
N MET A 192 10.00 -2.47 11.86
CA MET A 192 10.54 -1.54 10.87
C MET A 192 12.04 -1.39 11.07
N ARG A 193 12.78 -1.37 9.97
CA ARG A 193 14.20 -1.04 9.95
C ARG A 193 14.39 0.31 9.26
N LEU A 194 15.11 1.20 9.94
CA LEU A 194 15.52 2.50 9.41
C LEU A 194 17.04 2.50 9.33
N ASP A 195 17.59 2.69 8.14
CA ASP A 195 19.03 2.83 7.96
C ASP A 195 19.41 4.32 7.94
N PHE A 196 20.54 4.64 8.55
CA PHE A 196 21.11 5.98 8.63
C PHE A 196 22.54 5.94 8.10
N ASP A 197 22.99 6.99 7.42
CA ASP A 197 24.36 7.09 6.88
C ASP A 197 25.44 7.09 7.99
N LYS A 198 25.04 7.39 9.23
CA LYS A 198 25.90 7.44 10.41
C LYS A 198 25.24 6.68 11.56
N GLU A 199 26.07 6.23 12.49
CA GLU A 199 25.60 5.59 13.73
C GLU A 199 24.65 6.52 14.50
N ALA A 200 23.45 6.02 14.79
CA ALA A 200 22.48 6.71 15.62
C ALA A 200 22.94 6.63 17.09
N ARG A 201 23.28 7.79 17.68
CA ARG A 201 23.72 7.91 19.08
C ARG A 201 22.56 8.18 20.04
N GLY A 202 21.39 8.55 19.53
CA GLY A 202 20.20 8.77 20.31
C GLY A 202 18.94 8.62 19.47
N VAL A 203 17.88 8.15 20.10
CA VAL A 203 16.54 8.03 19.50
C VAL A 203 15.49 8.47 20.52
N ALA A 204 14.43 9.12 20.05
CA ALA A 204 13.29 9.50 20.88
C ALA A 204 12.00 9.43 20.06
N PHE A 205 10.97 8.83 20.64
CA PHE A 205 9.62 8.87 20.05
C PHE A 205 8.92 10.17 20.45
N SER A 206 8.06 10.68 19.58
CA SER A 206 7.08 11.68 19.97
C SER A 206 6.15 11.12 21.06
N PRO A 207 5.52 11.98 21.90
CA PRO A 207 4.62 11.52 22.96
C PRO A 207 3.44 10.67 22.46
N ASP A 208 3.00 10.89 21.22
CA ASP A 208 1.94 10.12 20.56
C ASP A 208 2.44 8.86 19.83
N GLY A 209 3.75 8.60 19.86
CA GLY A 209 4.40 7.44 19.22
C GLY A 209 4.41 7.46 17.70
N LYS A 210 3.95 8.54 17.05
CA LYS A 210 3.81 8.61 15.58
C LYS A 210 5.09 8.99 14.85
N LEU A 211 6.00 9.67 15.53
CA LEU A 211 7.26 10.15 14.98
C LEU A 211 8.43 9.59 15.78
N LEU A 212 9.53 9.37 15.08
CA LEU A 212 10.82 9.01 15.66
C LEU A 212 11.83 10.08 15.29
N ALA A 213 12.42 10.72 16.29
CA ALA A 213 13.62 11.53 16.13
C ALA A 213 14.85 10.64 16.32
N SER A 214 15.85 10.82 15.46
CA SER A 214 17.17 10.21 15.62
C SER A 214 18.23 11.29 15.65
N ALA A 215 19.28 11.07 16.44
CA ALA A 215 20.45 11.93 16.53
C ALA A 215 21.69 11.11 16.17
N SER A 216 22.47 11.60 15.21
CA SER A 216 23.77 11.04 14.84
C SER A 216 24.89 12.01 15.23
N GLY A 217 26.07 11.48 15.49
CA GLY A 217 27.24 12.31 15.77
C GLY A 217 27.74 12.99 14.50
N ASN A 218 27.79 14.33 14.49
CA ASN A 218 28.70 15.02 13.59
C ASN A 218 30.10 14.99 14.22
N VAL A 219 31.08 14.44 13.51
CA VAL A 219 32.48 14.76 13.76
C VAL A 219 32.63 16.22 13.32
N VAL A 220 32.91 17.10 14.27
CA VAL A 220 33.30 18.50 14.00
C VAL A 220 34.73 18.49 13.48
#